data_AF-A0A8B8BV54-F1
#
_entry.id   AF-A0A8B8BV54-F1
#
_cell.length_a   1.000
_cell.length_b   1.000
_cell.length_c   1.000
_cell.angle_alpha   90.00
_cell.angle_beta   90.00
_cell.angle_gamma   90.00
#
_symmetry.space_group_name_H-M   'P 1'
#
loop_
_entity.id
_entity.type
_entity.pdbx_description
1 polymer ?
#
loop_
_entity_poly.entity_id
_entity_poly.type
_entity_poly.pdbx_seq_one_letter_code
_entity_poly.pdbx_strand_id
1 'polypeptide(L)'
;MTNFVQSNLGFSHITREEIIHSHTRPLAQQLLSDITSAPAILVLDGTYIYIQKSGNYTFSRRSFSMHKRRPLLKPMMIVSTTGYIVSVLGPYLADPKNNDSSILNHSIHSNTEEIKNWVEEGDIFVVDRGFRDSEAVLNDLGIRMEMPAFIPKGQKQLSVEDANSSRLVTKVRWVVESVNGRVKTWRYLGKTLPNVQIPYIGDYLRIVCGLCNKYRPPINSGTFVDDIAMASKMISKETNELQQFVHDNGLDKRSSRWTPIDADANTVSDFPRLSEGEIRDLTIGVYQLKSAKSYAAEHLADDGLFQILVSTDIPNIVSAKIQSRHISSKKYSLWIKYGINIKSWYCTCKNGARVVGMCGHISCVIWYLAFARYEKNAGCESLGIRDWTEEVDDAARAIDSSEDEEILDFEREEE
;
A
#
# COMPACT_ATOMS: atom_id res chain seq x y z
N MET A 1 36.19 -8.28 1.16
CA MET A 1 34.71 -8.33 1.05
C MET A 1 34.12 -9.55 1.73
N THR A 2 34.79 -10.71 1.71
CA THR A 2 34.37 -11.97 2.37
C THR A 2 33.91 -11.76 3.82
N ASN A 3 34.63 -10.97 4.62
CA ASN A 3 34.24 -10.73 6.01
C ASN A 3 33.10 -9.69 6.17
N PHE A 4 33.02 -8.67 5.32
CA PHE A 4 32.05 -7.58 5.55
C PHE A 4 30.61 -8.06 5.43
N VAL A 5 30.26 -8.76 4.35
CA VAL A 5 28.88 -9.24 4.17
C VAL A 5 28.52 -10.24 5.26
N GLN A 6 29.39 -11.21 5.56
CA GLN A 6 29.15 -12.22 6.59
C GLN A 6 29.01 -11.63 8.00
N SER A 7 29.62 -10.48 8.29
CA SER A 7 29.47 -9.80 9.58
C SER A 7 28.25 -8.86 9.66
N ASN A 8 27.49 -8.66 8.57
CA ASN A 8 26.39 -7.68 8.53
C ASN A 8 25.13 -8.19 7.81
N LEU A 9 25.10 -9.44 7.35
CA LEU A 9 23.98 -10.03 6.61
C LEU A 9 24.05 -11.58 6.60
N GLY A 10 22.87 -12.22 6.59
CA GLY A 10 22.69 -13.67 6.54
C GLY A 10 22.42 -14.26 7.92
N PHE A 11 21.65 -15.33 8.06
CA PHE A 11 21.16 -15.78 9.39
C PHE A 11 22.26 -16.01 10.44
N SER A 12 23.48 -16.38 10.03
CA SER A 12 24.59 -16.62 10.95
C SER A 12 25.22 -15.36 11.57
N HIS A 13 24.94 -14.16 11.03
CA HIS A 13 25.59 -12.92 11.51
C HIS A 13 24.92 -12.30 12.74
N ILE A 14 23.67 -12.66 13.03
CA ILE A 14 22.86 -12.05 14.09
C ILE A 14 22.07 -13.12 14.83
N THR A 15 22.06 -13.05 16.16
CA THR A 15 21.33 -14.03 16.97
C THR A 15 19.83 -13.75 16.98
N ARG A 16 19.05 -14.76 17.34
CA ARG A 16 17.60 -14.63 17.52
C ARG A 16 17.27 -13.62 18.60
N GLU A 17 17.99 -13.68 19.72
CA GLU A 17 17.79 -12.81 20.88
C GLU A 17 18.06 -11.35 20.49
N GLU A 18 19.10 -11.08 19.70
CA GLU A 18 19.37 -9.72 19.22
C GLU A 18 18.25 -9.21 18.31
N ILE A 19 17.70 -10.06 17.43
CA ILE A 19 16.54 -9.67 16.62
C ILE A 19 15.30 -9.38 17.47
N ILE A 20 15.03 -10.21 18.48
CA ILE A 20 13.88 -10.07 19.36
C ILE A 20 13.99 -8.79 20.20
N HIS A 21 15.15 -8.53 20.81
CA HIS A 21 15.31 -7.41 21.75
C HIS A 21 15.58 -6.07 21.05
N SER A 22 16.41 -6.06 20.00
CA SER A 22 16.90 -4.82 19.38
C SER A 22 16.20 -4.47 18.08
N HIS A 23 15.62 -5.47 17.40
CA HIS A 23 15.09 -5.30 16.05
C HIS A 23 13.62 -5.67 15.89
N THR A 24 12.94 -6.05 16.97
CA THR A 24 11.50 -6.25 17.01
C THR A 24 10.82 -5.10 17.74
N ARG A 25 9.89 -4.44 17.06
CA ARG A 25 9.16 -3.30 17.61
C ARG A 25 8.10 -3.77 18.60
N PRO A 26 7.92 -3.08 19.74
CA PRO A 26 6.80 -3.30 20.64
C PRO A 26 5.44 -3.21 19.94
N LEU A 27 5.32 -2.35 18.92
CA LEU A 27 4.10 -2.27 18.10
C LEU A 27 3.79 -3.62 17.44
N ALA A 28 4.78 -4.28 16.83
CA ALA A 28 4.54 -5.54 16.13
C ALA A 28 4.24 -6.68 17.10
N GLN A 29 4.92 -6.70 18.25
CA GLN A 29 4.60 -7.64 19.34
C GLN A 29 3.16 -7.47 19.79
N GLN A 30 2.74 -6.27 20.17
CA GLN A 30 1.36 -6.03 20.60
C GLN A 30 0.29 -6.35 19.54
N LEU A 31 0.59 -6.08 18.26
CA LEU A 31 -0.38 -6.30 17.19
C LEU A 31 -0.51 -7.77 16.77
N LEU A 32 0.54 -8.58 16.95
CA LEU A 32 0.62 -9.92 16.37
C LEU A 32 0.87 -11.01 17.40
N SER A 33 1.47 -10.74 18.56
CA SER A 33 1.74 -11.73 19.60
C SER A 33 1.23 -11.26 20.96
N ASP A 34 1.37 -12.11 21.98
CA ASP A 34 1.41 -11.63 23.36
C ASP A 34 2.81 -10.98 23.57
N ILE A 35 2.94 -9.96 24.42
CA ILE A 35 4.26 -9.42 24.79
C ILE A 35 5.06 -10.46 25.60
N THR A 36 4.37 -11.37 26.28
CA THR A 36 5.00 -12.36 27.16
C THR A 36 5.70 -13.48 26.41
N SER A 37 5.18 -13.88 25.25
CA SER A 37 5.94 -14.66 24.27
C SER A 37 6.77 -13.66 23.48
N ALA A 38 8.10 -13.80 23.47
CA ALA A 38 8.98 -12.90 22.74
C ALA A 38 9.42 -13.56 21.42
N PRO A 39 8.53 -13.82 20.44
CA PRO A 39 8.90 -14.51 19.21
C PRO A 39 9.74 -13.61 18.31
N ALA A 40 10.54 -14.22 17.43
CA ALA A 40 11.09 -13.48 16.31
C ALA A 40 9.96 -13.16 15.32
N ILE A 41 9.81 -11.88 14.97
CA ILE A 41 8.86 -11.43 13.96
C ILE A 41 9.63 -10.99 12.72
N LEU A 42 9.57 -11.80 11.67
CA LEU A 42 10.19 -11.51 10.38
C LEU A 42 9.14 -11.09 9.36
N VAL A 43 9.48 -10.08 8.55
CA VAL A 43 8.65 -9.58 7.46
C VAL A 43 9.34 -9.94 6.14
N LEU A 44 8.66 -10.68 5.27
CA LEU A 44 9.22 -11.16 4.02
C LEU A 44 8.49 -10.53 2.83
N ASP A 45 9.26 -10.18 1.79
CA ASP A 45 8.71 -9.69 0.53
C ASP A 45 9.65 -9.97 -0.63
N GLY A 46 9.06 -10.28 -1.78
CA GLY A 46 9.76 -10.38 -3.05
C GLY A 46 10.04 -8.99 -3.61
N THR A 47 11.28 -8.69 -3.97
CA THR A 47 11.61 -7.50 -4.76
C THR A 47 12.02 -7.88 -6.18
N TYR A 48 12.47 -6.90 -6.95
CA TYR A 48 12.85 -7.12 -8.33
C TYR A 48 13.98 -6.21 -8.75
N ILE A 49 14.89 -6.76 -9.53
CA ILE A 49 15.96 -6.05 -10.24
C ILE A 49 15.72 -6.22 -11.73
N TYR A 50 15.52 -5.10 -12.43
CA TYR A 50 15.29 -5.12 -13.87
C TYR A 50 16.58 -5.45 -14.61
N ILE A 51 16.45 -6.29 -15.63
CA ILE A 51 17.55 -6.64 -16.53
C ILE A 51 17.15 -6.38 -17.97
N GLN A 52 18.13 -6.27 -18.86
CA GLN A 52 17.87 -6.20 -20.29
C GLN A 52 17.22 -7.50 -20.80
N LYS A 53 16.51 -7.40 -21.92
CA LYS A 53 16.04 -8.60 -22.64
C LYS A 53 17.27 -9.39 -23.10
N SER A 54 17.25 -10.71 -22.92
CA SER A 54 18.33 -11.58 -23.38
C SER A 54 18.07 -12.11 -24.78
N GLY A 55 19.14 -12.25 -25.57
CA GLY A 55 19.11 -12.99 -26.83
C GLY A 55 18.98 -14.51 -26.62
N ASN A 56 19.28 -15.02 -25.42
CA ASN A 56 18.97 -16.40 -25.07
C ASN A 56 17.48 -16.51 -24.79
N TYR A 57 16.72 -17.06 -25.74
CA TYR A 57 15.26 -17.11 -25.66
C TYR A 57 14.74 -17.91 -24.46
N THR A 58 15.45 -18.94 -24.02
CA THR A 58 15.08 -19.70 -22.82
C THR A 58 15.19 -18.83 -21.58
N PHE A 59 16.34 -18.18 -21.39
CA PHE A 59 16.51 -17.25 -20.27
C PHE A 59 15.56 -16.05 -20.38
N SER A 60 15.33 -15.51 -21.58
CA SER A 60 14.40 -14.41 -21.81
C SER A 60 12.98 -14.76 -21.40
N ARG A 61 12.49 -15.98 -21.68
CA ARG A 61 11.17 -16.43 -21.22
C ARG A 61 11.13 -16.60 -19.71
N ARG A 62 12.20 -17.13 -19.12
CA ARG A 62 12.26 -17.43 -17.68
C ARG A 62 12.48 -16.22 -16.78
N SER A 63 13.13 -15.18 -17.28
CA SER A 63 13.33 -13.91 -16.59
C SER A 63 12.19 -12.91 -16.80
N PHE A 64 11.23 -13.19 -17.68
CA PHE A 64 10.11 -12.29 -17.93
C PHE A 64 9.04 -12.41 -16.85
N SER A 65 8.74 -11.29 -16.17
CA SER A 65 7.63 -11.21 -15.22
C SER A 65 6.35 -10.80 -15.91
N MET A 66 5.31 -11.62 -15.84
CA MET A 66 3.97 -11.25 -16.34
C MET A 66 3.37 -10.09 -15.54
N HIS A 67 3.65 -10.00 -14.24
CA HIS A 67 3.15 -8.93 -13.37
C HIS A 67 3.79 -7.57 -13.68
N LYS A 68 5.09 -7.54 -13.95
CA LYS A 68 5.82 -6.30 -14.27
C LYS A 68 5.95 -6.03 -15.76
N ARG A 69 5.54 -7.00 -16.60
CA ARG A 69 5.64 -7.00 -18.07
C ARG A 69 7.05 -6.67 -18.58
N ARG A 70 8.08 -7.09 -17.84
CA ARG A 70 9.50 -6.79 -18.12
C ARG A 70 10.41 -7.92 -17.63
N PRO A 71 11.58 -8.12 -18.25
CA PRO A 71 12.62 -9.00 -17.72
C PRO A 71 13.15 -8.49 -16.37
N LEU A 72 13.21 -9.38 -15.38
CA LEU A 72 13.74 -9.11 -14.05
C LEU A 72 14.26 -10.39 -13.38
N LEU A 73 15.03 -10.21 -12.32
CA LEU A 73 15.32 -11.25 -11.34
C LEU A 73 14.72 -10.85 -9.99
N LYS A 74 14.39 -11.85 -9.18
CA LYS A 74 13.67 -11.69 -7.91
C LYS A 74 14.54 -12.01 -6.70
N PRO A 75 15.01 -11.02 -5.95
CA PRO A 75 15.53 -11.24 -4.60
C PRO A 75 14.38 -11.38 -3.62
N MET A 76 14.53 -12.22 -2.59
CA MET A 76 13.59 -12.30 -1.47
C MET A 76 14.21 -11.64 -0.25
N MET A 77 13.59 -10.55 0.22
CA MET A 77 14.04 -9.83 1.40
C MET A 77 13.45 -10.48 2.65
N ILE A 78 14.28 -10.65 3.68
CA ILE A 78 13.87 -11.09 5.01
C ILE A 78 14.33 -10.01 5.99
N VAL A 79 13.38 -9.31 6.61
CA VAL A 79 13.68 -8.14 7.46
C VAL A 79 12.97 -8.26 8.80
N SER A 80 13.50 -7.61 9.82
CA SER A 80 12.83 -7.43 11.10
C SER A 80 11.77 -6.32 11.04
N THR A 81 11.02 -6.14 12.13
CA THR A 81 9.97 -5.10 12.19
C THR A 81 10.48 -3.68 12.38
N THR A 82 11.79 -3.50 12.68
CA THR A 82 12.51 -2.21 12.63
C THR A 82 13.09 -1.91 11.23
N GLY A 83 13.11 -2.91 10.35
CA GLY A 83 13.67 -2.84 9.00
C GLY A 83 15.14 -3.23 8.93
N TYR A 84 15.67 -3.87 9.97
CA TYR A 84 16.97 -4.52 9.91
C TYR A 84 16.90 -5.70 8.94
N ILE A 85 17.87 -5.82 8.04
CA ILE A 85 17.85 -6.84 7.00
C ILE A 85 18.53 -8.09 7.54
N VAL A 86 17.76 -9.14 7.84
CA VAL A 86 18.33 -10.40 8.34
C VAL A 86 19.06 -11.11 7.20
N SER A 87 18.40 -11.26 6.04
CA SER A 87 19.00 -11.84 4.85
C SER A 87 18.31 -11.37 3.56
N VAL A 88 18.99 -11.60 2.44
CA VAL A 88 18.44 -11.52 1.09
C VAL A 88 18.76 -12.81 0.34
N LEU A 89 17.71 -13.52 -0.07
CA LEU A 89 17.83 -14.78 -0.79
C LEU A 89 17.77 -14.56 -2.31
N GLY A 90 18.40 -15.47 -3.05
CA GLY A 90 18.45 -15.45 -4.50
C GLY A 90 19.61 -14.60 -5.05
N PRO A 91 19.45 -13.98 -6.25
CA PRO A 91 18.19 -13.74 -6.94
C PRO A 91 17.65 -14.97 -7.70
N TYR A 92 16.33 -15.05 -7.81
CA TYR A 92 15.58 -16.10 -8.51
C TYR A 92 15.04 -15.61 -9.86
N LEU A 93 14.60 -16.53 -10.71
CA LEU A 93 13.94 -16.23 -11.97
C LEU A 93 12.53 -15.65 -11.74
N ALA A 94 11.95 -15.03 -12.77
CA ALA A 94 10.66 -14.34 -12.66
C ALA A 94 9.47 -15.15 -13.20
N ASP A 95 9.74 -16.34 -13.74
CA ASP A 95 8.72 -17.22 -14.31
C ASP A 95 7.71 -17.72 -13.26
N PRO A 96 6.53 -18.21 -13.67
CA PRO A 96 5.47 -18.62 -12.74
C PRO A 96 5.88 -19.71 -11.74
N LYS A 97 6.94 -20.49 -12.02
CA LYS A 97 7.46 -21.51 -11.10
C LYS A 97 8.26 -20.90 -9.94
N ASN A 98 8.61 -19.62 -10.04
CA ASN A 98 9.34 -18.85 -9.06
C ASN A 98 8.45 -17.71 -8.52
N ASN A 99 7.21 -18.04 -8.15
CA ASN A 99 6.36 -17.14 -7.35
C ASN A 99 6.86 -17.08 -5.90
N ASP A 100 6.34 -16.14 -5.12
CA ASP A 100 6.88 -15.83 -3.80
C ASP A 100 6.74 -17.03 -2.84
N SER A 101 5.60 -17.72 -2.83
CA SER A 101 5.46 -18.99 -2.09
C SER A 101 6.47 -20.06 -2.52
N SER A 102 6.67 -20.23 -3.83
CA SER A 102 7.58 -21.28 -4.35
C SER A 102 9.03 -21.00 -3.94
N ILE A 103 9.44 -19.73 -3.95
CA ILE A 103 10.76 -19.31 -3.51
C ILE A 103 10.92 -19.54 -2.00
N LEU A 104 9.94 -19.12 -1.18
CA LEU A 104 9.99 -19.32 0.26
C LEU A 104 10.03 -20.81 0.61
N ASN A 105 9.12 -21.61 0.03
CA ASN A 105 9.06 -23.05 0.25
C ASN A 105 10.38 -23.71 -0.15
N HIS A 106 10.94 -23.38 -1.32
CA HIS A 106 12.25 -23.90 -1.72
C HIS A 106 13.35 -23.55 -0.71
N SER A 107 13.38 -22.30 -0.23
CA SER A 107 14.38 -21.81 0.71
C SER A 107 14.33 -22.55 2.05
N ILE A 108 13.11 -22.81 2.55
CA ILE A 108 12.89 -23.58 3.78
C ILE A 108 13.29 -25.06 3.59
N HIS A 109 12.79 -25.73 2.54
CA HIS A 109 13.08 -27.15 2.30
C HIS A 109 14.58 -27.41 2.12
N SER A 110 15.25 -26.57 1.33
CA SER A 110 16.70 -26.65 1.08
C SER A 110 17.57 -26.18 2.24
N ASN A 111 16.97 -25.67 3.32
CA ASN A 111 17.67 -25.02 4.43
C ASN A 111 18.64 -23.92 3.96
N THR A 112 18.20 -23.09 3.01
CA THR A 112 19.03 -22.01 2.46
C THR A 112 19.52 -21.12 3.59
N GLU A 113 20.84 -20.87 3.64
CA GLU A 113 21.51 -20.13 4.72
C GLU A 113 21.18 -20.65 6.13
N GLU A 114 20.90 -21.94 6.27
CA GLU A 114 20.59 -22.56 7.56
C GLU A 114 19.38 -21.92 8.28
N ILE A 115 18.44 -21.36 7.52
CA ILE A 115 17.25 -20.68 8.06
C ILE A 115 16.49 -21.54 9.09
N LYS A 116 16.39 -22.86 8.88
CA LYS A 116 15.71 -23.78 9.82
C LYS A 116 16.44 -23.95 11.14
N ASN A 117 17.73 -23.66 11.19
CA ASN A 117 18.50 -23.65 12.42
C ASN A 117 18.31 -22.33 13.17
N TRP A 118 17.87 -21.27 12.48
CA TRP A 118 17.68 -19.95 13.05
C TRP A 118 16.25 -19.70 13.51
N VAL A 119 15.22 -20.24 12.86
CA VAL A 119 13.81 -20.08 13.26
C VAL A 119 13.39 -21.12 14.29
N GLU A 120 12.42 -20.78 15.15
CA GLU A 120 11.85 -21.72 16.13
C GLU A 120 10.32 -21.72 16.08
N GLU A 121 9.73 -22.76 16.67
CA GLU A 121 8.29 -22.86 16.89
C GLU A 121 7.79 -21.64 17.69
N GLY A 122 6.69 -21.05 17.22
CA GLY A 122 6.10 -19.83 17.77
C GLY A 122 6.54 -18.54 17.07
N ASP A 123 7.57 -18.57 16.21
CA ASP A 123 7.96 -17.41 15.40
C ASP A 123 6.86 -16.96 14.43
N ILE A 124 6.92 -15.70 14.00
CA ILE A 124 5.89 -15.09 13.15
C ILE A 124 6.48 -14.58 11.86
N PHE A 125 5.93 -15.04 10.73
CA PHE A 125 6.29 -14.56 9.40
C PHE A 125 5.15 -13.69 8.85
N VAL A 126 5.44 -12.39 8.68
CA VAL A 126 4.52 -11.41 8.11
C VAL A 126 4.78 -11.30 6.61
N VAL A 127 3.79 -11.66 5.80
CA VAL A 127 3.92 -11.76 4.35
C VAL A 127 2.77 -11.08 3.62
N ASP A 128 2.93 -10.90 2.31
CA ASP A 128 1.82 -10.50 1.46
C ASP A 128 1.00 -11.72 0.99
N ARG A 129 -0.08 -11.47 0.24
CA ARG A 129 -0.99 -12.51 -0.25
C ARG A 129 -0.34 -13.45 -1.29
N GLY A 130 0.80 -13.09 -1.87
CA GLY A 130 1.56 -13.91 -2.81
C GLY A 130 2.22 -15.12 -2.17
N PHE A 131 2.27 -15.16 -0.82
CA PHE A 131 2.85 -16.24 -0.04
C PHE A 131 1.81 -17.26 0.49
N ARG A 132 0.54 -17.14 0.10
CA ARG A 132 -0.56 -17.99 0.61
C ARG A 132 -0.26 -19.51 0.55
N ASP A 133 0.47 -19.96 -0.48
CA ASP A 133 0.76 -21.37 -0.71
C ASP A 133 1.99 -21.85 0.11
N SER A 134 2.43 -21.05 1.08
CA SER A 134 3.49 -21.38 2.06
C SER A 134 2.96 -21.72 3.45
N GLU A 135 1.65 -21.56 3.70
CA GLU A 135 1.05 -21.75 5.02
C GLU A 135 1.36 -23.14 5.61
N ALA A 136 1.15 -24.21 4.85
CA ALA A 136 1.43 -25.57 5.30
C ALA A 136 2.90 -25.77 5.67
N VAL A 137 3.82 -25.27 4.84
CA VAL A 137 5.28 -25.41 5.07
C VAL A 137 5.74 -24.68 6.32
N LEU A 138 5.17 -23.50 6.59
CA LEU A 138 5.49 -22.72 7.79
C LEU A 138 4.86 -23.34 9.04
N ASN A 139 3.61 -23.81 8.95
CA ASN A 139 2.92 -24.48 10.06
C ASN A 139 3.63 -25.78 10.48
N ASP A 140 4.21 -26.54 9.53
CA ASP A 140 5.01 -27.74 9.82
C ASP A 140 6.28 -27.42 10.63
N LEU A 141 6.76 -26.17 10.60
CA LEU A 141 7.86 -25.66 11.42
C LEU A 141 7.39 -24.98 12.72
N GLY A 142 6.07 -24.95 12.98
CA GLY A 142 5.50 -24.19 14.08
C GLY A 142 5.57 -22.68 13.89
N ILE A 143 5.84 -22.19 12.67
CA ILE A 143 5.91 -20.77 12.34
C ILE A 143 4.52 -20.28 11.96
N ARG A 144 4.05 -19.25 12.65
CA ARG A 144 2.75 -18.64 12.35
C ARG A 144 2.87 -17.65 11.20
N MET A 145 2.11 -17.88 10.14
CA MET A 145 2.06 -17.00 8.97
C MET A 145 0.96 -15.93 9.11
N GLU A 146 1.33 -14.66 8.97
CA GLU A 146 0.42 -13.51 9.03
C GLU A 146 0.34 -12.82 7.67
N MET A 147 -0.86 -12.78 7.07
CA MET A 147 -1.10 -12.15 5.77
C MET A 147 -2.46 -11.43 5.72
N PRO A 148 -2.65 -10.41 4.86
CA PRO A 148 -3.95 -9.76 4.72
C PRO A 148 -5.02 -10.73 4.18
N ALA A 149 -6.19 -10.79 4.81
CA ALA A 149 -7.29 -11.68 4.47
C ALA A 149 -7.76 -11.55 3.01
N PHE A 150 -8.20 -12.65 2.40
CA PHE A 150 -8.80 -12.62 1.06
C PHE A 150 -10.29 -12.30 1.14
N ILE A 151 -10.83 -11.63 0.13
CA ILE A 151 -12.29 -11.44 0.04
C ILE A 151 -12.92 -12.80 -0.27
N PRO A 152 -13.88 -13.28 0.55
CA PRO A 152 -14.56 -14.55 0.30
C PRO A 152 -15.25 -14.56 -1.07
N LYS A 153 -15.35 -15.74 -1.68
CA LYS A 153 -16.00 -15.90 -2.99
C LYS A 153 -17.47 -15.42 -2.90
N GLY A 154 -17.88 -14.60 -3.86
CA GLY A 154 -19.23 -14.03 -3.91
C GLY A 154 -19.40 -12.72 -3.12
N GLN A 155 -18.43 -12.35 -2.28
CA GLN A 155 -18.45 -11.09 -1.55
C GLN A 155 -17.75 -9.96 -2.32
N LYS A 156 -18.19 -8.72 -2.09
CA LYS A 156 -17.59 -7.50 -2.68
C LYS A 156 -16.58 -6.82 -1.75
N GLN A 157 -16.62 -7.15 -0.46
CA GLN A 157 -15.89 -6.49 0.63
C GLN A 157 -15.45 -7.53 1.68
N LEU A 158 -14.38 -7.23 2.41
CA LEU A 158 -14.00 -7.97 3.63
C LEU A 158 -15.02 -7.73 4.77
N SER A 159 -15.12 -8.67 5.71
CA SER A 159 -15.81 -8.40 6.98
C SER A 159 -15.09 -7.31 7.77
N VAL A 160 -15.72 -6.79 8.82
CA VAL A 160 -15.10 -5.78 9.70
C VAL A 160 -13.84 -6.36 10.34
N GLU A 161 -13.94 -7.59 10.85
CA GLU A 161 -12.86 -8.33 11.49
C GLU A 161 -11.70 -8.55 10.53
N ASP A 162 -11.96 -9.11 9.34
CA ASP A 162 -10.94 -9.35 8.33
C ASP A 162 -10.26 -8.06 7.84
N ALA A 163 -11.04 -6.99 7.69
CA ALA A 163 -10.52 -5.69 7.24
C ALA A 163 -9.64 -5.03 8.32
N ASN A 164 -10.00 -5.17 9.60
CA ASN A 164 -9.21 -4.70 10.74
C ASN A 164 -7.93 -5.53 10.91
N SER A 165 -8.02 -6.88 10.94
CA SER A 165 -6.86 -7.77 11.03
C SER A 165 -5.90 -7.56 9.87
N SER A 166 -6.40 -7.42 8.64
CA SER A 166 -5.59 -7.06 7.48
C SER A 166 -4.88 -5.71 7.65
N ARG A 167 -5.50 -4.75 8.35
CA ARG A 167 -4.88 -3.45 8.63
C ARG A 167 -3.70 -3.58 9.59
N LEU A 168 -3.79 -4.46 10.59
CA LEU A 168 -2.70 -4.76 11.53
C LEU A 168 -1.50 -5.35 10.78
N VAL A 169 -1.74 -6.39 10.00
CA VAL A 169 -0.72 -7.05 9.17
C VAL A 169 -0.06 -6.04 8.22
N THR A 170 -0.84 -5.23 7.51
CA THR A 170 -0.29 -4.22 6.58
C THR A 170 0.46 -3.09 7.29
N LYS A 171 0.18 -2.80 8.57
CA LYS A 171 0.96 -1.84 9.36
C LYS A 171 2.36 -2.35 9.62
N VAL A 172 2.50 -3.61 9.99
CA VAL A 172 3.80 -4.25 10.25
C VAL A 172 4.54 -4.48 8.93
N ARG A 173 3.85 -5.00 7.91
CA ARG A 173 4.43 -5.29 6.59
C ARG A 173 5.00 -4.06 5.89
N TRP A 174 4.54 -2.85 6.20
CA TRP A 174 5.06 -1.62 5.59
C TRP A 174 6.60 -1.49 5.64
N VAL A 175 7.23 -2.03 6.69
CA VAL A 175 8.66 -1.90 6.88
C VAL A 175 9.47 -2.54 5.74
N VAL A 176 9.06 -3.70 5.22
CA VAL A 176 9.79 -4.38 4.14
C VAL A 176 9.62 -3.65 2.81
N GLU A 177 8.47 -3.02 2.57
CA GLU A 177 8.28 -2.14 1.40
C GLU A 177 9.24 -0.94 1.44
N SER A 178 9.46 -0.39 2.63
CA SER A 178 10.38 0.73 2.85
C SER A 178 11.83 0.31 2.71
N VAL A 179 12.21 -0.89 3.19
CA VAL A 179 13.53 -1.49 2.93
C VAL A 179 13.73 -1.69 1.43
N ASN A 180 12.75 -2.26 0.73
CA ASN A 180 12.77 -2.43 -0.72
C ASN A 180 12.99 -1.11 -1.46
N GLY A 181 12.29 -0.05 -1.04
CA GLY A 181 12.51 1.30 -1.54
C GLY A 181 13.93 1.81 -1.27
N ARG A 182 14.43 1.65 -0.04
CA ARG A 182 15.78 2.06 0.38
C ARG A 182 16.87 1.37 -0.44
N VAL A 183 16.78 0.05 -0.63
CA VAL A 183 17.74 -0.71 -1.47
C VAL A 183 17.74 -0.19 -2.91
N LYS A 184 16.57 0.19 -3.45
CA LYS A 184 16.45 0.74 -4.82
C LYS A 184 16.89 2.20 -4.97
N THR A 185 17.17 2.91 -3.88
CA THR A 185 17.81 4.25 -3.96
C THR A 185 19.28 4.16 -4.43
N TRP A 186 19.90 2.99 -4.31
CA TRP A 186 21.22 2.74 -4.87
C TRP A 186 21.10 2.70 -6.39
N ARG A 187 21.67 3.72 -7.05
CA ARG A 187 21.49 3.99 -8.50
C ARG A 187 21.73 2.77 -9.40
N TYR A 188 22.63 1.88 -9.01
CA TYR A 188 22.86 0.62 -9.70
C TYR A 188 21.60 -0.27 -9.69
N LEU A 189 21.06 -0.58 -8.51
CA LEU A 189 19.90 -1.46 -8.33
C LEU A 189 18.57 -0.84 -8.78
N GLY A 190 18.50 0.49 -8.87
CA GLY A 190 17.32 1.22 -9.36
C GLY A 190 17.19 1.26 -10.89
N LYS A 191 18.18 0.79 -11.64
CA LYS A 191 18.20 0.83 -13.11
C LYS A 191 17.94 -0.55 -13.74
N THR A 192 17.67 -0.55 -15.04
CA THR A 192 17.72 -1.76 -15.86
C THR A 192 19.18 -2.15 -16.09
N LEU A 193 19.60 -3.29 -15.53
CA LEU A 193 20.98 -3.76 -15.60
C LEU A 193 21.27 -4.49 -16.91
N PRO A 194 22.49 -4.33 -17.48
CA PRO A 194 22.87 -5.06 -18.67
C PRO A 194 23.11 -6.55 -18.37
N ASN A 195 22.88 -7.41 -19.35
CA ASN A 195 22.94 -8.87 -19.16
C ASN A 195 24.29 -9.37 -18.62
N VAL A 196 25.39 -8.68 -18.94
CA VAL A 196 26.74 -8.99 -18.44
C VAL A 196 26.87 -8.89 -16.93
N GLN A 197 25.96 -8.17 -16.27
CA GLN A 197 25.97 -7.99 -14.82
C GLN A 197 25.23 -9.09 -14.05
N ILE A 198 24.43 -9.92 -14.73
CA ILE A 198 23.56 -10.93 -14.11
C ILE A 198 24.29 -11.80 -13.08
N PRO A 199 25.50 -12.33 -13.35
CA PRO A 199 26.23 -13.16 -12.39
C PRO A 199 26.55 -12.48 -11.05
N TYR A 200 26.62 -11.14 -11.02
CA TYR A 200 27.06 -10.37 -9.86
C TYR A 200 25.90 -9.71 -9.09
N ILE A 201 24.67 -9.76 -9.61
CA ILE A 201 23.51 -9.09 -9.01
C ILE A 201 23.29 -9.53 -7.56
N GLY A 202 23.43 -10.83 -7.28
CA GLY A 202 23.30 -11.37 -5.92
C GLY A 202 24.32 -10.78 -4.96
N ASP A 203 25.59 -10.77 -5.33
CA ASP A 203 26.66 -10.21 -4.50
C ASP A 203 26.45 -8.72 -4.25
N TYR A 204 26.08 -7.94 -5.27
CA TYR A 204 25.81 -6.52 -5.12
C TYR A 204 24.64 -6.23 -4.20
N LEU A 205 23.56 -7.01 -4.29
CA LEU A 205 22.43 -6.90 -3.36
C LEU A 205 22.87 -7.16 -1.92
N ARG A 206 23.63 -8.22 -1.68
CA ARG A 206 24.13 -8.56 -0.35
C ARG A 206 25.05 -7.47 0.20
N ILE A 207 25.97 -6.94 -0.62
CA ILE A 207 26.83 -5.82 -0.23
C ILE A 207 26.00 -4.60 0.14
N VAL A 208 25.03 -4.21 -0.69
CA VAL A 208 24.16 -3.06 -0.42
C VAL A 208 23.33 -3.26 0.85
N CYS A 209 22.80 -4.46 1.09
CA CYS A 209 22.04 -4.77 2.30
C CYS A 209 22.92 -4.72 3.55
N GLY A 210 24.13 -5.29 3.51
CA GLY A 210 25.11 -5.18 4.60
C GLY A 210 25.53 -3.73 4.88
N LEU A 211 25.71 -2.90 3.84
CA LEU A 211 25.97 -1.48 3.98
C LEU A 211 24.77 -0.73 4.61
N CYS A 212 23.55 -1.11 4.23
CA CYS A 212 22.34 -0.56 4.86
C CYS A 212 22.29 -0.90 6.36
N ASN A 213 22.52 -2.15 6.74
CA ASN A 213 22.55 -2.55 8.15
C ASN A 213 23.63 -1.82 8.94
N LYS A 214 24.85 -1.72 8.37
CA LYS A 214 26.00 -1.15 9.09
C LYS A 214 25.94 0.36 9.26
N TYR A 215 25.44 1.09 8.27
CA TYR A 215 25.63 2.54 8.18
C TYR A 215 24.34 3.36 8.05
N ARG A 216 23.19 2.74 7.78
CA ARG A 216 21.92 3.49 7.70
C ARG A 216 21.18 3.41 9.04
N PRO A 217 20.49 4.48 9.44
CA PRO A 217 19.59 4.40 10.59
C PRO A 217 18.44 3.42 10.31
N PRO A 218 17.79 2.86 11.35
CA PRO A 218 16.61 2.03 11.20
C PRO A 218 15.54 2.67 10.30
N ILE A 219 14.70 1.85 9.66
CA ILE A 219 13.58 2.36 8.85
C ILE A 219 12.55 3.05 9.75
N ASN A 220 12.37 2.51 10.95
CA ASN A 220 11.43 3.00 11.93
C ASN A 220 12.10 3.08 13.30
N SER A 221 11.93 4.21 13.97
CA SER A 221 12.51 4.53 15.29
C SER A 221 11.43 4.87 16.30
N GLY A 222 10.26 4.24 16.22
CA GLY A 222 9.19 4.40 17.22
C GLY A 222 9.69 4.10 18.63
N THR A 223 9.23 4.87 19.61
CA THR A 223 9.54 4.63 21.02
C THR A 223 8.61 3.56 21.59
N PHE A 224 8.98 2.92 22.70
CA PHE A 224 8.10 1.96 23.38
C PHE A 224 6.72 2.58 23.66
N VAL A 225 6.68 3.79 24.24
CA VAL A 225 5.43 4.48 24.61
C VAL A 225 4.57 4.75 23.37
N ASP A 226 5.15 5.28 22.29
CA ASP A 226 4.41 5.58 21.05
C ASP A 226 3.91 4.30 20.37
N ASP A 227 4.72 3.24 20.40
CA ASP A 227 4.37 1.96 19.82
C ASP A 227 3.23 1.28 20.57
N ILE A 228 3.24 1.31 21.92
CA ILE A 228 2.12 0.82 22.74
C ILE A 228 0.86 1.65 22.48
N ALA A 229 0.94 2.97 22.51
CA ALA A 229 -0.21 3.84 22.27
C ALA A 229 -0.81 3.62 20.87
N MET A 230 0.04 3.45 19.85
CA MET A 230 -0.40 3.13 18.50
C MET A 230 -1.02 1.74 18.39
N ALA A 231 -0.47 0.74 19.08
CA ALA A 231 -1.04 -0.60 19.12
C ALA A 231 -2.43 -0.60 19.76
N SER A 232 -2.58 0.05 20.93
CA SER A 232 -3.87 0.17 21.61
C SER A 232 -4.94 0.85 20.75
N LYS A 233 -4.56 1.88 19.97
CA LYS A 233 -5.48 2.51 19.01
C LYS A 233 -5.89 1.58 17.86
N MET A 234 -5.03 0.64 17.50
CA MET A 234 -5.24 -0.26 16.37
C MET A 234 -5.97 -1.55 16.74
N ILE A 235 -5.86 -2.02 17.98
CA ILE A 235 -6.58 -3.19 18.48
C ILE A 235 -8.00 -2.74 18.88
N SER A 236 -8.81 -2.37 17.89
CA SER A 236 -10.24 -2.14 18.11
C SER A 236 -11.00 -3.45 17.88
N LYS A 237 -11.79 -3.86 18.88
CA LYS A 237 -12.75 -4.98 18.77
C LYS A 237 -14.14 -4.50 18.34
N GLU A 238 -14.25 -3.25 17.89
CA GLU A 238 -15.53 -2.65 17.57
C GLU A 238 -16.08 -3.15 16.23
N THR A 239 -17.38 -3.40 16.21
CA THR A 239 -18.14 -3.55 14.99
C THR A 239 -18.26 -2.19 14.30
N ASN A 240 -18.50 -2.19 12.98
CA ASN A 240 -18.75 -0.93 12.27
C ASN A 240 -20.24 -0.55 12.39
N GLU A 241 -20.60 0.15 13.46
CA GLU A 241 -21.99 0.60 13.70
C GLU A 241 -22.54 1.46 12.55
N LEU A 242 -21.69 2.24 11.88
CA LEU A 242 -22.12 3.06 10.74
C LEU A 242 -22.44 2.20 9.51
N GLN A 243 -21.68 1.13 9.28
CA GLN A 243 -22.01 0.14 8.25
C GLN A 243 -23.37 -0.49 8.54
N GLN A 244 -23.60 -0.93 9.77
CA GLN A 244 -24.87 -1.53 10.18
C GLN A 244 -26.03 -0.56 9.97
N PHE A 245 -25.87 0.69 10.44
CA PHE A 245 -26.86 1.76 10.23
C PHE A 245 -27.15 2.01 8.75
N VAL A 246 -26.13 2.04 7.89
CA VAL A 246 -26.27 2.22 6.44
C VAL A 246 -27.10 1.10 5.82
N HIS A 247 -26.87 -0.15 6.21
CA HIS A 247 -27.60 -1.31 5.69
C HIS A 247 -29.03 -1.38 6.22
N ASP A 248 -29.23 -1.17 7.52
CA ASP A 248 -30.55 -1.24 8.17
C ASP A 248 -31.51 -0.18 7.62
N ASN A 249 -30.98 0.99 7.26
CA ASN A 249 -31.76 2.09 6.69
C ASN A 249 -31.73 2.13 5.15
N GLY A 250 -31.11 1.13 4.50
CA GLY A 250 -31.03 1.01 3.04
C GLY A 250 -30.36 2.20 2.34
N LEU A 251 -29.44 2.89 3.02
CA LEU A 251 -28.81 4.12 2.52
C LEU A 251 -27.88 3.85 1.33
N ASP A 252 -27.37 2.63 1.21
CA ASP A 252 -26.56 2.16 0.08
C ASP A 252 -27.37 1.95 -1.20
N LYS A 253 -28.69 1.77 -1.07
CA LYS A 253 -29.63 1.54 -2.18
C LYS A 253 -30.47 2.79 -2.51
N ARG A 254 -30.56 3.72 -1.58
CA ARG A 254 -31.35 4.94 -1.71
C ARG A 254 -30.78 5.87 -2.79
N SER A 255 -31.68 6.55 -3.50
CA SER A 255 -31.31 7.73 -4.31
C SER A 255 -31.23 8.97 -3.41
N SER A 256 -30.08 9.62 -3.41
CA SER A 256 -29.83 10.88 -2.70
C SER A 256 -29.71 12.03 -3.69
N ARG A 257 -30.00 13.24 -3.22
CA ARG A 257 -29.66 14.46 -3.95
C ARG A 257 -28.16 14.70 -3.80
N TRP A 258 -27.44 14.61 -4.91
CA TRP A 258 -25.99 14.77 -4.95
C TRP A 258 -25.63 16.19 -5.38
N THR A 259 -24.67 16.79 -4.69
CA THR A 259 -24.06 18.06 -5.08
C THR A 259 -22.54 17.90 -5.12
N PRO A 260 -21.81 18.57 -6.03
CA PRO A 260 -20.35 18.65 -5.95
C PRO A 260 -19.90 19.13 -4.56
N ILE A 261 -18.81 18.56 -4.05
CA ILE A 261 -18.29 18.85 -2.70
C ILE A 261 -17.84 20.31 -2.51
N ASP A 262 -17.62 21.01 -3.62
CA ASP A 262 -17.14 22.37 -3.79
C ASP A 262 -18.17 23.31 -4.42
N ALA A 263 -19.42 22.86 -4.59
CA ALA A 263 -20.48 23.63 -5.24
C ALA A 263 -20.79 24.97 -4.55
N ASP A 264 -20.63 25.04 -3.23
CA ASP A 264 -20.82 26.24 -2.42
C ASP A 264 -19.88 26.20 -1.21
N ALA A 265 -19.37 27.35 -0.78
CA ALA A 265 -18.49 27.46 0.39
C ALA A 265 -19.13 26.93 1.69
N ASN A 266 -20.47 26.90 1.76
CA ASN A 266 -21.23 26.38 2.88
C ASN A 266 -21.62 24.90 2.74
N THR A 267 -21.24 24.24 1.66
CA THR A 267 -21.46 22.79 1.47
C THR A 267 -20.80 22.04 2.63
N VAL A 268 -21.61 21.44 3.49
CA VAL A 268 -21.17 20.81 4.75
C VAL A 268 -20.34 21.78 5.63
N SER A 269 -20.84 23.00 5.86
CA SER A 269 -20.16 24.02 6.67
C SER A 269 -19.95 23.63 8.13
N ASP A 270 -20.79 22.73 8.66
CA ASP A 270 -20.74 22.19 10.01
C ASP A 270 -19.71 21.05 10.19
N PHE A 271 -19.01 20.65 9.11
CA PHE A 271 -17.96 19.63 9.19
C PHE A 271 -16.77 20.11 10.04
N PRO A 272 -16.21 19.28 10.93
CA PRO A 272 -15.15 19.70 11.82
C PRO A 272 -13.86 20.06 11.07
N ARG A 273 -13.21 21.14 11.49
CA ARG A 273 -11.88 21.52 11.01
C ARG A 273 -10.83 20.72 11.77
N LEU A 274 -9.95 20.05 11.04
CA LEU A 274 -8.87 19.23 11.60
C LEU A 274 -7.53 19.66 11.00
N SER A 275 -6.48 19.57 11.79
CA SER A 275 -5.10 19.66 11.31
C SER A 275 -4.71 18.43 10.50
N GLU A 276 -3.70 18.56 9.64
CA GLU A 276 -3.13 17.42 8.91
C GLU A 276 -2.57 16.34 9.87
N GLY A 277 -2.11 16.74 11.05
CA GLY A 277 -1.67 15.83 12.13
C GLY A 277 -2.81 14.97 12.65
N GLU A 278 -3.96 15.55 12.97
CA GLU A 278 -5.15 14.82 13.42
C GLU A 278 -5.66 13.85 12.34
N ILE A 279 -5.66 14.26 11.07
CA ILE A 279 -6.05 13.39 9.95
C ILE A 279 -5.05 12.24 9.78
N ARG A 280 -3.75 12.51 9.93
CA ARG A 280 -2.71 11.46 9.93
C ARG A 280 -2.93 10.45 11.04
N ASP A 281 -3.36 10.89 12.21
CA ASP A 281 -3.65 10.02 13.34
C ASP A 281 -4.90 9.17 13.08
N LEU A 282 -5.93 9.70 12.40
CA LEU A 282 -7.09 8.91 11.98
C LEU A 282 -6.74 7.88 10.91
N THR A 283 -5.86 8.21 9.96
CA THR A 283 -5.46 7.29 8.87
C THR A 283 -4.48 6.19 9.33
N ILE A 284 -3.78 6.42 10.46
CA ILE A 284 -2.76 5.53 11.03
C ILE A 284 -1.60 5.28 10.05
N GLY A 285 -1.35 6.23 9.14
CA GLY A 285 -0.24 6.14 8.19
C GLY A 285 -0.30 7.14 7.04
N VAL A 286 0.87 7.48 6.52
CA VAL A 286 1.05 8.55 5.51
C VAL A 286 0.50 8.22 4.13
N TYR A 287 0.35 6.95 3.76
CA TYR A 287 -0.06 6.60 2.39
C TYR A 287 -1.48 7.03 2.03
N GLN A 288 -2.41 6.91 2.97
CA GLN A 288 -3.80 7.28 2.69
C GLN A 288 -3.93 8.79 2.59
N LEU A 289 -3.16 9.54 3.39
CA LEU A 289 -3.04 10.98 3.28
C LEU A 289 -2.41 11.42 1.94
N LYS A 290 -1.34 10.76 1.49
CA LYS A 290 -0.77 11.01 0.14
C LYS A 290 -1.79 10.72 -0.97
N SER A 291 -2.53 9.61 -0.85
CA SER A 291 -3.57 9.25 -1.82
C SER A 291 -4.75 10.21 -1.80
N ALA A 292 -5.11 10.75 -0.62
CA ALA A 292 -6.14 11.77 -0.45
C ALA A 292 -5.79 13.04 -1.22
N LYS A 293 -4.54 13.51 -1.13
CA LYS A 293 -4.05 14.66 -1.92
C LYS A 293 -4.18 14.43 -3.42
N SER A 294 -3.83 13.23 -3.91
CA SER A 294 -3.98 12.88 -5.33
C SER A 294 -5.43 12.89 -5.80
N TYR A 295 -6.35 12.31 -5.02
CA TYR A 295 -7.78 12.34 -5.38
C TYR A 295 -8.36 13.76 -5.35
N ALA A 296 -7.94 14.58 -4.38
CA ALA A 296 -8.40 15.96 -4.30
C ALA A 296 -7.86 16.82 -5.46
N ALA A 297 -6.61 16.60 -5.88
CA ALA A 297 -6.05 17.28 -7.04
C ALA A 297 -6.82 16.95 -8.32
N GLU A 298 -7.22 15.70 -8.51
CA GLU A 298 -8.06 15.27 -9.65
C GLU A 298 -9.46 15.90 -9.58
N HIS A 299 -10.05 16.03 -8.38
CA HIS A 299 -11.32 16.73 -8.18
C HIS A 299 -11.25 18.22 -8.50
N LEU A 300 -10.10 18.85 -8.21
CA LEU A 300 -9.87 20.28 -8.43
C LEU A 300 -9.36 20.59 -9.85
N ALA A 301 -9.23 19.58 -10.72
CA ALA A 301 -8.86 19.79 -12.11
C ALA A 301 -10.04 20.36 -12.90
N ASP A 302 -9.76 21.31 -13.80
CA ASP A 302 -10.77 22.03 -14.58
C ASP A 302 -11.41 21.18 -15.71
N ASP A 303 -11.04 19.91 -15.84
CA ASP A 303 -11.58 18.99 -16.85
C ASP A 303 -12.94 18.38 -16.48
N GLY A 304 -13.34 18.50 -15.20
CA GLY A 304 -14.60 17.97 -14.67
C GLY A 304 -14.75 16.44 -14.73
N LEU A 305 -13.68 15.70 -15.07
CA LEU A 305 -13.73 14.25 -15.29
C LEU A 305 -13.87 13.46 -13.98
N PHE A 306 -13.34 14.02 -12.88
CA PHE A 306 -13.42 13.44 -11.56
C PHE A 306 -14.19 14.36 -10.62
N GLN A 307 -15.28 13.86 -10.03
CA GLN A 307 -16.07 14.62 -9.08
C GLN A 307 -16.34 13.83 -7.80
N ILE A 308 -16.10 14.48 -6.67
CA ILE A 308 -16.56 14.07 -5.36
C ILE A 308 -17.93 14.70 -5.14
N LEU A 309 -18.95 13.86 -5.08
CA LEU A 309 -20.31 14.28 -4.80
C LEU A 309 -20.66 14.01 -3.36
N VAL A 310 -21.35 14.94 -2.70
CA VAL A 310 -21.80 14.81 -1.31
C VAL A 310 -23.32 14.95 -1.18
N SER A 311 -23.85 14.43 -0.08
CA SER A 311 -25.23 14.60 0.36
C SER A 311 -25.27 14.63 1.89
N THR A 312 -26.06 15.56 2.44
CA THR A 312 -26.26 15.79 3.88
C THR A 312 -27.71 15.51 4.30
N ASP A 313 -28.40 14.61 3.59
CA ASP A 313 -29.80 14.24 3.86
C ASP A 313 -30.02 13.69 5.28
N ILE A 314 -28.94 13.31 5.98
CA ILE A 314 -28.95 12.72 7.30
C ILE A 314 -28.14 13.61 8.26
N PRO A 315 -28.75 14.09 9.35
CA PRO A 315 -28.04 14.93 10.32
C PRO A 315 -26.74 14.28 10.82
N ASN A 316 -25.65 15.05 10.82
CA ASN A 316 -24.32 14.62 11.26
C ASN A 316 -23.70 13.46 10.46
N ILE A 317 -24.19 13.17 9.25
CA ILE A 317 -23.60 12.19 8.34
C ILE A 317 -23.43 12.82 6.96
N VAL A 318 -22.18 12.91 6.50
CA VAL A 318 -21.89 13.19 5.10
C VAL A 318 -21.88 11.86 4.34
N SER A 319 -22.78 11.74 3.36
CA SER A 319 -22.70 10.70 2.34
C SER A 319 -21.88 11.24 1.17
N ALA A 320 -20.98 10.45 0.61
CA ALA A 320 -20.24 10.84 -0.59
C ALA A 320 -20.18 9.72 -1.63
N LYS A 321 -20.02 10.13 -2.90
CA LYS A 321 -19.68 9.26 -4.02
C LYS A 321 -18.37 9.72 -4.62
N ILE A 322 -17.46 8.76 -4.80
CA ILE A 322 -16.15 9.01 -5.38
C ILE A 322 -15.86 7.98 -6.47
N GLN A 323 -15.25 8.42 -7.57
CA GLN A 323 -14.83 7.53 -8.64
C GLN A 323 -13.57 6.76 -8.26
N SER A 324 -13.41 5.57 -8.81
CA SER A 324 -12.21 4.75 -8.65
C SER A 324 -11.09 5.25 -9.55
N ARG A 325 -9.94 5.62 -8.97
CA ARG A 325 -8.71 5.98 -9.72
C ARG A 325 -8.19 4.90 -10.69
N HIS A 326 -8.68 3.66 -10.56
CA HIS A 326 -8.22 2.52 -11.35
C HIS A 326 -9.18 2.13 -12.48
N ILE A 327 -10.46 2.54 -12.38
CA ILE A 327 -11.52 2.09 -13.28
C ILE A 327 -12.54 3.22 -13.36
N SER A 328 -12.60 3.90 -14.50
CA SER A 328 -13.47 5.06 -14.70
C SER A 328 -14.95 4.76 -14.45
N SER A 329 -15.44 3.58 -14.85
CA SER A 329 -16.84 3.19 -14.65
C SER A 329 -17.21 2.86 -13.20
N LYS A 330 -16.24 2.68 -12.31
CA LYS A 330 -16.47 2.22 -10.95
C LYS A 330 -16.55 3.40 -9.98
N LYS A 331 -17.65 3.49 -9.24
CA LYS A 331 -17.85 4.46 -8.17
C LYS A 331 -18.01 3.77 -6.82
N TYR A 332 -17.55 4.42 -5.76
CA TYR A 332 -17.70 3.98 -4.38
C TYR A 332 -18.59 4.96 -3.62
N SER A 333 -19.62 4.43 -2.96
CA SER A 333 -20.36 5.18 -1.95
C SER A 333 -19.66 5.07 -0.60
N LEU A 334 -19.70 6.15 0.17
CA LEU A 334 -19.14 6.23 1.51
C LEU A 334 -19.95 7.14 2.42
N TRP A 335 -19.78 6.97 3.73
CA TRP A 335 -20.46 7.71 4.78
C TRP A 335 -19.48 8.05 5.88
N ILE A 336 -19.57 9.28 6.40
CA ILE A 336 -18.74 9.77 7.50
C ILE A 336 -19.68 10.39 8.53
N LYS A 337 -19.71 9.81 9.73
CA LYS A 337 -20.44 10.33 10.88
C LYS A 337 -19.52 11.24 11.68
N TYR A 338 -20.01 12.44 12.01
CA TYR A 338 -19.20 13.46 12.68
C TYR A 338 -19.99 14.17 13.81
N GLY A 339 -19.31 15.12 14.43
CA GLY A 339 -19.82 16.07 15.41
C GLY A 339 -18.73 17.12 15.57
N ILE A 340 -18.27 17.38 16.79
CA ILE A 340 -17.06 18.18 17.02
C ILE A 340 -15.82 17.50 16.40
N ASN A 341 -15.81 16.17 16.32
CA ASN A 341 -14.76 15.36 15.71
C ASN A 341 -15.37 14.29 14.80
N ILE A 342 -14.53 13.62 14.00
CA ILE A 342 -14.93 12.43 13.23
C ILE A 342 -15.21 11.27 14.20
N LYS A 343 -16.39 10.66 14.07
CA LYS A 343 -16.86 9.59 14.97
C LYS A 343 -16.71 8.21 14.36
N SER A 344 -17.13 8.04 13.11
CA SER A 344 -17.03 6.75 12.41
C SER A 344 -17.13 6.94 10.89
N TRP A 345 -16.70 5.94 10.13
CA TRP A 345 -16.74 5.95 8.67
C TRP A 345 -17.06 4.56 8.12
N TYR A 346 -17.68 4.55 6.94
CA TYR A 346 -17.93 3.34 6.16
C TYR A 346 -17.77 3.65 4.67
N CYS A 347 -17.11 2.76 3.93
CA CYS A 347 -16.99 2.87 2.48
C CYS A 347 -17.28 1.53 1.84
N THR A 348 -17.93 1.51 0.68
CA THR A 348 -18.24 0.29 -0.10
C THR A 348 -17.02 -0.34 -0.79
N CYS A 349 -15.82 0.24 -0.64
CA CYS A 349 -14.60 -0.34 -1.21
C CYS A 349 -14.15 -1.61 -0.49
N LYS A 350 -13.25 -2.39 -1.11
CA LYS A 350 -12.79 -3.70 -0.61
C LYS A 350 -12.42 -3.76 0.88
N ASN A 351 -11.82 -2.68 1.42
CA ASN A 351 -11.35 -2.59 2.81
C ASN A 351 -12.16 -1.58 3.66
N GLY A 352 -13.27 -1.07 3.13
CA GLY A 352 -13.96 0.10 3.68
C GLY A 352 -14.85 -0.18 4.90
N ALA A 353 -14.98 -1.46 5.31
CA ALA A 353 -15.66 -1.87 6.53
C ALA A 353 -14.80 -1.66 7.80
N ARG A 354 -13.48 -1.50 7.66
CA ARG A 354 -12.58 -1.35 8.81
C ARG A 354 -12.88 -0.10 9.63
N VAL A 355 -12.73 -0.22 10.95
CA VAL A 355 -12.83 0.89 11.91
C VAL A 355 -11.44 1.39 12.34
N VAL A 356 -10.38 0.66 11.99
CA VAL A 356 -8.99 1.03 12.27
C VAL A 356 -8.32 1.59 11.02
N GLY A 357 -7.92 2.86 11.08
CA GLY A 357 -7.48 3.58 9.88
C GLY A 357 -8.62 3.72 8.86
N MET A 358 -8.34 4.28 7.68
CA MET A 358 -9.39 4.55 6.69
C MET A 358 -8.89 4.32 5.27
N CYS A 359 -9.77 3.95 4.35
CA CYS A 359 -9.37 3.80 2.95
C CYS A 359 -9.09 5.18 2.30
N GLY A 360 -8.42 5.18 1.15
CA GLY A 360 -8.08 6.39 0.41
C GLY A 360 -9.28 7.29 0.10
N HIS A 361 -10.46 6.68 -0.09
CA HIS A 361 -11.72 7.37 -0.35
C HIS A 361 -12.21 8.19 0.85
N ILE A 362 -12.28 7.55 2.03
CA ILE A 362 -12.66 8.24 3.28
C ILE A 362 -11.65 9.34 3.59
N SER A 363 -10.35 9.03 3.49
CA SER A 363 -9.31 10.02 3.77
C SER A 363 -9.37 11.20 2.83
N CYS A 364 -9.73 11.00 1.55
CA CYS A 364 -9.91 12.09 0.60
C CYS A 364 -11.00 13.06 1.05
N VAL A 365 -12.20 12.54 1.34
CA VAL A 365 -13.35 13.37 1.72
C VAL A 365 -13.10 14.09 3.05
N ILE A 366 -12.55 13.41 4.06
CA ILE A 366 -12.17 14.02 5.33
C ILE A 366 -11.10 15.10 5.10
N TRP A 367 -10.04 14.78 4.36
CA TRP A 367 -8.94 15.71 4.15
C TRP A 367 -9.40 16.97 3.40
N TYR A 368 -10.27 16.83 2.40
CA TYR A 368 -10.82 17.97 1.69
C TYR A 368 -11.70 18.85 2.60
N LEU A 369 -12.73 18.26 3.23
CA LEU A 369 -13.71 19.01 4.03
C LEU A 369 -13.12 19.60 5.32
N ALA A 370 -12.23 18.88 5.99
CA ALA A 370 -11.68 19.29 7.28
C ALA A 370 -10.46 20.20 7.17
N PHE A 371 -9.71 20.13 6.06
CA PHE A 371 -8.41 20.80 5.93
C PHE A 371 -8.28 21.57 4.61
N ALA A 372 -8.26 20.88 3.48
CA ALA A 372 -7.82 21.46 2.20
C ALA A 372 -8.65 22.67 1.74
N ARG A 373 -9.98 22.64 1.91
CA ARG A 373 -10.86 23.74 1.50
C ARG A 373 -10.61 25.07 2.23
N TYR A 374 -9.88 25.04 3.35
CA TYR A 374 -9.53 26.22 4.13
C TYR A 374 -8.12 26.75 3.83
N GLU A 375 -7.34 26.02 3.04
CA GLU A 375 -6.00 26.41 2.65
C GLU A 375 -6.07 27.39 1.47
N LYS A 376 -5.53 28.59 1.64
CA LYS A 376 -5.63 29.70 0.67
C LYS A 376 -5.02 29.39 -0.72
N ASN A 377 -4.25 28.31 -0.83
CA ASN A 377 -3.50 27.95 -2.03
C ASN A 377 -3.84 26.56 -2.59
N ALA A 378 -4.93 25.89 -2.20
CA ALA A 378 -5.16 24.46 -2.44
C ALA A 378 -5.32 23.96 -3.90
N GLY A 379 -4.71 24.56 -4.92
CA GLY A 379 -4.64 24.02 -6.30
C GLY A 379 -3.65 22.85 -6.45
N CYS A 380 -3.69 22.16 -7.59
CA CYS A 380 -2.88 20.97 -7.89
C CYS A 380 -1.37 21.17 -7.59
N GLU A 381 -0.83 22.33 -7.99
CA GLU A 381 0.58 22.70 -7.77
C GLU A 381 0.97 22.84 -6.29
N SER A 382 0.09 23.39 -5.45
CA SER A 382 0.38 23.55 -4.01
C SER A 382 0.34 22.23 -3.25
N LEU A 383 -0.34 21.22 -3.81
CA LEU A 383 -0.37 19.86 -3.30
C LEU A 383 0.88 19.06 -3.72
N GLY A 384 1.78 19.69 -4.49
CA GLY A 384 2.99 19.07 -5.02
C GLY A 384 2.71 18.02 -6.10
N ILE A 385 1.53 18.10 -6.73
CA ILE A 385 1.12 17.22 -7.81
C ILE A 385 1.24 18.02 -9.09
N ARG A 386 2.13 17.57 -9.96
CA ARG A 386 2.37 18.23 -11.25
C ARG A 386 1.61 17.47 -12.31
N ASP A 387 0.77 18.18 -13.05
CA ASP A 387 0.19 17.67 -14.29
C ASP A 387 1.25 17.75 -15.39
N TRP A 388 1.48 16.64 -16.07
CA TRP A 388 2.41 16.53 -17.20
C TRP A 388 1.67 16.35 -18.53
N THR A 389 0.33 16.32 -18.51
CA THR A 389 -0.50 16.05 -19.69
C THR A 389 -0.36 17.15 -20.73
N GLU A 390 -0.13 18.40 -20.30
CA GLU A 390 0.12 19.54 -21.21
C GLU A 390 1.55 19.58 -21.78
N GLU A 391 2.50 18.86 -21.17
CA GLU A 391 3.92 18.86 -21.57
C GLU A 391 4.23 17.77 -22.60
N VAL A 392 3.22 17.03 -23.06
CA VAL A 392 3.35 15.91 -24.00
C VAL A 392 2.27 16.03 -25.07
N ASP A 393 2.65 15.81 -26.32
CA ASP A 393 1.70 15.81 -27.44
C ASP A 393 0.65 14.70 -27.27
N ASP A 394 -0.63 15.07 -27.33
CA ASP A 394 -1.75 14.13 -27.35
C ASP A 394 -2.24 13.95 -28.79
N ALA A 395 -1.84 12.84 -29.40
CA ALA A 395 -2.26 12.48 -30.76
C ALA A 395 -3.78 12.31 -30.91
N ALA A 396 -4.52 12.07 -29.82
CA ALA A 396 -5.98 11.96 -29.88
C ALA A 396 -6.67 13.33 -30.03
N ARG A 397 -6.08 14.40 -29.49
CA ARG A 397 -6.60 15.77 -29.62
C ARG A 397 -6.59 16.30 -31.07
N ALA A 398 -5.65 15.83 -31.89
CA ALA A 398 -5.52 16.27 -33.28
C ALA A 398 -6.65 15.76 -34.19
N ILE A 399 -7.38 14.71 -33.80
CA ILE A 399 -8.45 14.11 -34.60
C ILE A 399 -9.81 14.76 -34.29
N ASP A 400 -9.99 15.28 -33.07
CA ASP A 400 -11.26 15.87 -32.59
C ASP A 400 -11.50 17.30 -33.13
N SER A 401 -10.45 17.98 -33.60
CA SER A 401 -10.56 19.35 -34.14
C SER A 401 -10.86 19.42 -35.65
N SER A 402 -10.88 18.29 -36.36
CA SER A 402 -11.12 18.26 -37.80
C SER A 402 -12.58 17.99 -38.20
N GLU A 403 -13.50 17.81 -37.25
CA GLU A 403 -14.93 17.58 -37.55
C GLU A 403 -15.82 18.83 -37.41
N ASP A 404 -15.29 19.97 -36.94
CA ASP A 404 -16.08 21.20 -36.69
C ASP A 404 -15.86 22.35 -37.71
N GLU A 405 -15.11 22.14 -38.80
CA GLU A 405 -14.87 23.16 -39.85
C GLU A 405 -15.39 22.77 -41.25
N GLU A 406 -16.62 22.25 -41.39
CA GLU A 406 -17.31 22.20 -42.70
C GLU A 406 -18.81 22.50 -42.59
N ILE A 407 -19.20 23.69 -42.09
CA ILE A 407 -20.48 24.30 -42.48
C ILE A 407 -20.28 25.81 -42.65
N LEU A 408 -19.75 26.21 -43.82
CA LEU A 408 -19.90 27.57 -44.34
C LEU A 408 -20.28 27.51 -45.82
N ASP A 409 -21.46 28.08 -46.09
CA ASP A 409 -21.96 28.70 -47.32
C ASP A 409 -22.01 27.90 -48.63
N PHE A 410 -23.21 27.41 -48.93
CA PHE A 410 -23.75 27.46 -50.30
C PHE A 410 -25.11 28.18 -50.29
N GLU A 411 -25.08 29.51 -50.28
CA GLU A 411 -26.10 30.28 -50.99
C GLU A 411 -25.80 30.23 -52.50
N ARG A 412 -26.73 29.67 -53.29
CA ARG A 412 -27.05 30.13 -54.65
C ARG A 412 -28.38 29.53 -55.12
N GLU A 413 -29.35 30.43 -55.23
CA GLU A 413 -30.30 30.61 -56.34
C GLU A 413 -30.70 29.37 -57.17
N GLU A 414 -31.99 29.04 -57.20
CA GLU A 414 -32.83 29.19 -58.41
C GLU A 414 -34.33 28.92 -58.12
N GLU A 415 -35.15 29.86 -58.60
CA GLU A 415 -36.63 29.94 -58.76
C GLU A 415 -37.58 29.99 -57.55
#